data_AF-L7EVU2-F1
#
_entry.id   AF-L7EVU2-F1
#
_cell.length_a   1.000
_cell.length_b   1.000
_cell.length_c   1.000
_cell.angle_alpha   90.00
_cell.angle_beta   90.00
_cell.angle_gamma   90.00
#
_symmetry.space_group_name_H-M   'P 1'
#
loop_
_entity.id
_entity.type
_entity.pdbx_description
1 polymer ?
#
loop_
_entity_poly.entity_id
_entity_poly.type
_entity_poly.pdbx_seq_one_letter_code
_entity_poly.pdbx_strand_id
1 'polypeptide(L)' 'MEDALARVDAGEDDPACLVCGGILKSATVMFGQRLDPVVLGDALAITKACQVFIAVGTSLQVQPAAGLAGVAADHGARLV' A
#
# COMPACT_ATOMS: atom_id res chain seq x y z
N MET A 1 -5.45 -10.65 -11.12
CA MET A 1 -5.28 -11.73 -10.12
C MET A 1 -6.46 -12.69 -10.15
N GLU A 2 -7.68 -12.22 -10.45
CA GLU A 2 -8.88 -13.03 -10.61
C GLU A 2 -8.66 -14.30 -11.44
N ASP A 3 -8.08 -14.21 -12.64
CA ASP A 3 -7.78 -15.39 -13.47
C ASP A 3 -6.87 -16.42 -12.80
N ALA A 4 -5.85 -15.96 -12.07
CA ALA A 4 -4.94 -16.84 -11.35
C ALA A 4 -5.66 -17.51 -10.16
N LEU A 5 -6.53 -16.78 -9.46
CA LEU A 5 -7.33 -17.33 -8.37
C LEU A 5 -8.34 -18.36 -8.87
N ALA A 6 -8.99 -18.13 -10.01
CA ALA A 6 -9.90 -19.09 -10.62
C ALA A 6 -9.20 -20.41 -10.98
N ARG A 7 -7.92 -20.36 -11.38
CA ARG A 7 -7.09 -21.55 -11.64
C ARG A 7 -6.75 -22.30 -10.35
N VAL A 8 -6.45 -21.58 -9.28
CA VAL A 8 -6.28 -22.19 -7.93
C VAL A 8 -7.56 -22.90 -7.50
N ASP A 9 -8.72 -22.25 -7.65
CA ASP A 9 -10.02 -22.84 -7.32
C ASP A 9 -10.35 -24.08 -8.19
N ALA A 10 -9.81 -24.13 -9.41
CA ALA A 10 -9.91 -25.28 -10.32
C ALA A 10 -8.91 -26.42 -10.02
N GLY A 11 -8.06 -26.27 -8.99
CA GLY A 11 -7.12 -27.30 -8.53
C GLY A 11 -5.67 -27.14 -8.99
N GLU A 12 -5.28 -25.99 -9.54
CA GLU A 12 -3.88 -25.68 -9.84
C GLU A 12 -3.19 -25.03 -8.63
N ASP A 13 -2.32 -25.76 -7.93
CA ASP A 13 -1.75 -25.33 -6.64
C ASP A 13 -0.91 -24.03 -6.70
N ASP A 14 -0.08 -23.84 -7.73
CA ASP A 14 0.77 -22.63 -7.91
C ASP A 14 0.79 -22.21 -9.39
N PRO A 15 -0.21 -21.43 -9.85
CA PRO A 15 -0.35 -21.09 -11.24
C PRO A 15 0.78 -20.16 -11.72
N ALA A 16 1.55 -20.64 -12.70
CA ALA A 16 2.57 -19.82 -13.36
C ALA A 16 1.95 -18.73 -14.25
N CYS A 17 2.74 -17.68 -14.52
CA CYS A 17 2.41 -16.65 -15.49
C CYS A 17 2.28 -17.24 -16.90
N LEU A 18 1.14 -17.03 -17.57
CA LEU A 18 0.90 -17.56 -18.92
C LEU A 18 1.76 -16.88 -20.02
N VAL A 19 2.39 -15.75 -19.71
CA VAL A 19 3.25 -15.01 -20.65
C VAL A 19 4.71 -15.42 -20.54
N CYS A 20 5.22 -15.63 -19.32
CA CYS A 20 6.65 -15.84 -19.07
C CYS A 20 6.99 -17.08 -18.23
N GLY A 21 6.00 -17.79 -17.70
CA GLY A 21 6.18 -18.96 -16.83
C GLY A 21 6.68 -18.64 -15.41
N GLY A 22 6.86 -17.36 -15.06
CA GLY A 22 7.33 -16.94 -13.74
C GLY A 22 6.28 -17.05 -12.63
N ILE A 23 6.74 -16.91 -11.38
CA ILE A 23 5.90 -16.89 -10.17
C ILE A 23 4.99 -15.67 -10.18
N LEU A 24 3.71 -15.88 -9.90
CA LEU A 24 2.75 -14.80 -9.71
C LEU A 24 2.72 -14.39 -8.23
N LYS A 25 2.86 -13.10 -7.96
CA LYS A 25 2.71 -12.53 -6.62
C LYS A 25 1.74 -11.36 -6.68
N SER A 26 0.87 -11.24 -5.68
CA SER A 26 -0.03 -10.09 -5.58
C SER A 26 0.74 -8.78 -5.57
N ALA A 27 0.19 -7.75 -6.23
CA ALA A 27 0.77 -6.41 -6.26
C ALA A 27 0.59 -5.66 -4.91
N THR A 28 0.76 -6.38 -3.81
CA THR A 28 0.77 -5.88 -2.43
C THR A 28 2.19 -5.52 -2.02
N VAL A 29 2.39 -4.62 -1.06
CA VAL A 29 3.71 -4.40 -0.47
C VAL A 29 3.83 -5.31 0.76
N MET A 30 4.80 -6.22 0.74
CA MET A 30 5.08 -7.10 1.88
C MET A 30 5.99 -6.42 2.91
N PHE A 31 6.01 -6.90 4.14
CA PHE A 31 6.98 -6.41 5.13
C PHE A 31 8.42 -6.59 4.63
N GLY A 32 9.24 -5.56 4.79
CA GLY A 32 10.61 -5.51 4.27
C GLY A 32 10.70 -5.09 2.79
N GLN A 33 9.59 -5.03 2.06
CA GLN A 33 9.55 -4.48 0.71
C GLN A 33 9.45 -2.95 0.77
N ARG A 34 10.14 -2.26 -0.14
CA ARG A 34 10.01 -0.81 -0.29
C ARG A 34 8.66 -0.47 -0.92
N LEU A 35 8.02 0.59 -0.44
CA LEU A 35 6.92 1.21 -1.16
C LEU A 35 7.45 1.87 -2.44
N ASP A 36 6.54 2.07 -3.39
CA ASP A 36 6.80 2.89 -4.57
C ASP A 36 7.19 4.32 -4.13
N PRO A 37 8.39 4.81 -4.53
CA PRO A 37 8.87 6.11 -4.09
C PRO A 37 8.06 7.29 -4.65
N VAL A 38 7.42 7.13 -5.81
CA VAL A 38 6.57 8.17 -6.42
C VAL A 38 5.28 8.28 -5.62
N VAL A 39 4.61 7.15 -5.37
CA VAL A 39 3.36 7.12 -4.58
C VAL A 39 3.59 7.67 -3.17
N LEU A 40 4.70 7.29 -2.52
CA LEU A 40 5.03 7.80 -1.19
C LEU A 40 5.35 9.30 -1.21
N GLY A 41 6.04 9.78 -2.25
CA GLY A 41 6.33 11.19 -2.46
C GLY A 41 5.06 12.03 -2.61
N ASP A 42 4.12 11.56 -3.42
CA ASP A 42 2.83 12.24 -3.64
C ASP A 42 2.00 12.27 -2.36
N ALA A 43 1.92 11.14 -1.64
CA ALA A 43 1.23 11.07 -0.36
C ALA A 43 1.80 12.09 0.64
N LEU A 44 3.13 12.21 0.71
CA LEU A 44 3.79 13.18 1.57
C LEU A 44 3.50 14.63 1.16
N ALA A 45 3.52 14.94 -0.14
CA ALA A 45 3.22 16.28 -0.64
C ALA A 45 1.78 16.71 -0.29
N ILE A 46 0.81 15.82 -0.51
CA ILE A 46 -0.60 16.04 -0.15
C ILE A 46 -0.75 16.20 1.35
N THR A 47 -0.08 15.36 2.14
CA THR A 47 -0.10 15.41 3.61
C THR A 47 0.35 16.76 4.14
N LYS A 48 1.44 17.33 3.59
CA LYS A 48 1.96 18.64 3.98
C LYS A 48 1.05 19.81 3.61
N ALA A 49 0.23 19.65 2.57
CA ALA A 49 -0.64 20.70 2.06
C ALA A 49 -2.08 20.63 2.61
N CYS A 50 -2.45 19.54 3.28
CA CYS A 50 -3.82 19.35 3.75
C CYS A 50 -4.15 20.24 4.95
N GLN A 51 -5.42 20.59 5.08
CA GLN A 51 -5.94 21.32 6.25
C GLN A 51 -6.53 20.36 7.30
N VAL A 52 -6.95 19.17 6.87
CA VAL A 52 -7.50 18.11 7.71
C VAL A 52 -6.91 16.79 7.24
N PHE A 53 -6.42 15.98 8.17
CA PHE A 53 -5.96 14.62 7.94
C PHE A 53 -6.81 13.68 8.77
N ILE A 54 -7.42 12.65 8.16
CA ILE A 54 -8.29 11.71 8.88
C ILE A 54 -7.67 10.32 8.87
N ALA A 55 -7.35 9.78 10.05
CA ALA A 55 -6.83 8.43 10.22
C ALA A 55 -7.97 7.47 10.59
N VAL A 56 -8.58 6.82 9.60
CA VAL A 56 -9.73 5.93 9.80
C VAL A 56 -9.32 4.46 9.81
N GLY A 57 -9.74 3.73 10.85
CA GLY A 57 -9.59 2.26 10.88
C GLY A 57 -8.14 1.76 10.90
N THR A 58 -7.20 2.58 11.37
CA THR A 58 -5.76 2.27 11.44
C THR A 58 -5.23 2.43 12.86
N SER A 59 -4.31 1.56 13.26
CA SER A 59 -3.60 1.65 14.55
C SER A 59 -2.42 2.63 14.52
N LEU A 60 -2.06 3.14 13.32
CA LEU A 60 -0.90 4.01 13.10
C LEU A 60 0.43 3.44 13.63
N GLN A 61 0.64 2.12 13.53
CA GLN A 61 1.89 1.47 13.97
C GLN A 61 2.88 1.18 12.83
N VAL A 62 2.39 0.94 11.61
CA VAL A 62 3.23 0.46 10.50
C VAL A 62 3.79 1.64 9.70
N GLN A 63 5.12 1.69 9.61
CA GLN A 63 5.84 2.70 8.85
C GLN A 63 5.99 2.31 7.37
N PRO A 64 6.06 3.29 6.44
CA PRO A 64 6.10 4.75 6.67
C PRO A 64 4.72 5.43 6.75
N ALA A 65 3.63 4.70 6.44
CA ALA A 65 2.29 5.30 6.34
C ALA A 65 1.82 5.96 7.64
N ALA A 66 2.10 5.34 8.79
CA ALA A 66 1.77 5.91 10.09
C ALA A 66 2.40 7.30 10.35
N GLY A 67 3.61 7.54 9.82
CA GLY A 67 4.30 8.81 9.98
C GLY A 67 3.59 9.99 9.31
N LEU A 68 2.74 9.75 8.31
CA LEU A 68 2.01 10.82 7.60
C LEU A 68 1.08 11.60 8.54
N ALA A 69 0.46 10.93 9.52
CA ALA A 69 -0.40 11.61 10.49
C ALA A 69 0.38 12.64 11.32
N GLY A 70 1.61 12.30 11.73
CA GLY A 70 2.52 13.22 12.42
C GLY A 70 2.94 14.38 11.52
N VAL A 71 3.35 14.08 10.27
CA VAL A 71 3.70 15.11 9.29
C VAL A 71 2.56 16.10 9.07
N ALA A 72 1.31 15.62 8.97
CA ALA A 72 0.15 16.48 8.81
C ALA A 72 -0.02 17.45 9.99
N ALA A 73 0.04 16.93 11.22
CA ALA A 73 -0.07 17.73 12.43
C ALA A 73 1.06 18.77 12.53
N ASP A 74 2.30 18.37 12.20
CA ASP A 74 3.47 19.25 12.18
C ASP A 74 3.35 20.38 11.15
N HIS A 75 2.56 20.18 10.08
CA HIS A 75 2.28 21.18 9.04
C HIS A 75 0.97 21.94 9.30
N GLY A 76 0.40 21.82 10.50
CA GLY A 76 -0.76 22.60 10.93
C GLY A 76 -2.12 22.05 10.49
N ALA A 77 -2.16 20.83 9.94
CA ALA A 77 -3.41 20.16 9.65
C ALA A 77 -4.13 19.74 10.94
N ARG A 78 -5.46 19.82 10.94
CA ARG A 78 -6.28 19.19 11.97
C ARG A 78 -6.28 17.67 11.75
N LEU A 79 -5.64 16.94 12.65
CA LEU A 79 -5.68 15.48 12.68
C LEU A 79 -6.98 14.99 13.35
N VAL A 80 -7.67 14.04 12.69
CA VAL A 80 -8.94 13.42 13.13
C VAL A 80 -8.80 11.90 13.13
#